data_AF-A0A2K3M8R7-F1
#
_entry.id   AF-A0A2K3M8R7-F1
#
_cell.length_a   1.000
_cell.length_b   1.000
_cell.length_c   1.000
_cell.angle_alpha   90.00
_cell.angle_beta   90.00
_cell.angle_gamma   90.00
#
_symmetry.space_group_name_H-M   'P 1'
#
loop_
_entity.id
_entity.type
_entity.pdbx_description
1 polymer ?
#
loop_
_entity_poly.entity_id
_entity_poly.type
_entity_poly.pdbx_seq_one_letter_code
_entity_poly.pdbx_strand_id
1 'polypeptide(L)' 'EKLNRSLMVCQDKYEGAKLQKKSGAMNDMISCADQAIQDNIKMLPLLANKLKTSFGIRDDNSSL' A
#
# COMPACT_ATOMS: atom_id res chain seq x y z
N GLU A 1 -1.63 9.00 7.11
CA GLU A 1 -1.94 8.25 5.88
C GLU A 1 -0.67 7.66 5.26
N LYS A 2 -0.57 6.32 5.16
CA LYS A 2 0.60 5.64 4.58
C LYS A 2 0.44 5.45 3.07
N LEU A 3 -0.71 4.94 2.63
CA LEU A 3 -1.05 4.79 1.20
C LEU A 3 -0.90 6.10 0.43
N ASN A 4 -1.48 7.19 0.95
CA ASN A 4 -1.45 8.49 0.28
C ASN A 4 0.00 8.97 0.04
N ARG A 5 0.88 8.81 1.05
CA ARG A 5 2.31 9.11 0.90
C ARG A 5 3.00 8.21 -0.13
N SER A 6 2.70 6.91 -0.13
CA SER A 6 3.27 5.97 -1.11
C SER A 6 2.86 6.32 -2.55
N LEU A 7 1.60 6.70 -2.78
CA LEU A 7 1.12 7.11 -4.10
C LEU A 7 1.78 8.40 -4.58
N MET A 8 2.00 9.36 -3.68
CA MET A 8 2.73 10.59 -4.01
C MET A 8 4.17 10.30 -4.47
N VAL A 9 4.85 9.32 -3.87
CA VAL A 9 6.18 8.87 -4.31
C VAL A 9 6.14 8.20 -5.69
N CYS A 10 5.10 7.43 -5.99
CA CYS A 10 4.94 6.82 -7.32
C CYS A 10 4.78 7.89 -8.41
N GLN A 11 4.02 8.94 -8.12
CA GLN A 11 3.83 10.07 -9.03
C GLN A 11 5.15 10.86 -9.22
N ASP A 12 5.87 11.17 -8.15
CA ASP A 12 7.17 11.87 -8.21
C ASP A 12 8.18 11.09 -9.08
N LYS A 13 8.25 9.76 -8.89
CA LYS A 13 9.09 8.88 -9.72
C LYS A 13 8.69 8.92 -11.19
N TYR A 14 7.40 8.94 -11.50
CA TYR A 14 6.91 9.04 -12.88
C TYR A 14 7.30 10.37 -13.53
N GLU A 15 7.09 11.49 -12.85
CA GLU A 15 7.47 12.81 -13.37
C GLU A 15 8.99 12.91 -13.57
N GLY A 16 9.79 12.38 -12.63
CA GLY A 16 11.24 12.28 -12.79
C GLY A 16 11.67 11.42 -13.98
N ALA A 17 11.00 10.28 -14.21
CA ALA A 17 11.25 9.40 -15.35
C ALA A 17 10.84 10.03 -16.69
N LYS A 18 9.77 10.84 -16.69
CA LYS A 18 9.31 11.61 -17.85
C LYS A 18 10.32 12.68 -18.26
N LEU A 19 10.90 13.41 -17.29
CA LEU A 19 11.97 14.38 -17.55
C LEU A 19 13.20 13.70 -18.17
N GLN A 20 13.48 12.46 -17.78
CA GLN A 20 14.58 11.64 -18.32
C GLN A 20 14.22 10.96 -19.66
N LYS A 21 12.99 11.16 -20.19
CA LYS A 21 12.47 10.46 -21.38
C LYS A 21 12.62 8.94 -21.29
N LYS A 22 12.51 8.39 -20.08
CA LYS A 22 12.65 6.95 -19.83
C LYS A 22 11.46 6.21 -20.46
N SER A 23 11.74 5.24 -21.32
CA SER A 23 10.72 4.33 -21.84
C SER A 23 10.10 3.51 -20.70
N GLY A 24 8.80 3.26 -20.75
CA GLY A 24 8.10 2.47 -19.74
C GLY A 24 7.78 3.20 -18.43
N ALA A 25 8.01 4.51 -18.33
CA ALA A 25 7.71 5.30 -17.13
C ALA A 25 6.27 5.13 -16.62
N MET A 26 5.30 5.03 -17.54
CA MET A 26 3.89 4.78 -17.18
C MET A 26 3.67 3.38 -16.60
N ASN A 27 4.32 2.35 -17.14
CA ASN A 27 4.24 0.99 -16.60
C ASN A 27 4.86 0.93 -15.21
N ASP A 28 6.02 1.57 -15.01
CA ASP A 28 6.67 1.70 -13.70
C ASP A 28 5.76 2.39 -12.68
N MET A 29 5.01 3.42 -13.10
CA MET A 29 4.02 4.11 -12.26
C MET A 29 2.89 3.18 -11.84
N ILE A 30 2.33 2.42 -12.79
CA ILE A 30 1.25 1.46 -12.54
C ILE A 30 1.73 0.38 -11.56
N SER A 31 2.91 -0.21 -11.80
CA SER A 31 3.51 -1.20 -10.90
C SER A 31 3.80 -0.63 -9.51
N CYS A 32 4.27 0.61 -9.41
CA CYS A 32 4.48 1.28 -8.13
C CYS A 32 3.15 1.46 -7.35
N ALA A 33 2.10 1.90 -8.04
CA ALA A 33 0.78 2.09 -7.44
C ALA A 33 0.19 0.76 -6.97
N ASP A 34 0.27 -0.30 -7.79
CA ASP A 34 -0.19 -1.63 -7.41
C ASP A 34 0.54 -2.14 -6.15
N GLN A 35 1.87 -2.02 -6.12
CA GLN A 35 2.66 -2.41 -4.94
C GLN A 35 2.23 -1.62 -3.69
N ALA A 36 2.03 -0.31 -3.81
CA ALA A 36 1.58 0.53 -2.69
C ALA A 36 0.20 0.10 -2.16
N ILE A 37 -0.72 -0.27 -3.06
CA ILE A 37 -2.04 -0.80 -2.71
C ILE A 37 -1.91 -2.15 -2.01
N GLN A 38 -1.18 -3.09 -2.60
CA GLN A 38 -0.97 -4.43 -2.04
C GLN A 38 -0.34 -4.39 -0.65
N ASP A 39 0.66 -3.53 -0.44
CA ASP A 39 1.31 -3.36 0.86
C ASP A 39 0.35 -2.80 1.91
N ASN A 40 -0.55 -1.90 1.53
CA ASN A 40 -1.59 -1.41 2.44
C ASN A 40 -2.64 -2.48 2.74
N ILE A 41 -3.09 -3.23 1.73
CA ILE A 41 -4.03 -4.37 1.93
C ILE A 41 -3.44 -5.37 2.93
N LYS A 42 -2.17 -5.76 2.77
CA LYS A 42 -1.47 -6.67 3.70
C LYS A 42 -1.33 -6.10 5.11
N MET A 43 -1.31 -4.78 5.24
CA MET A 43 -1.24 -4.09 6.54
C MET A 43 -2.59 -4.00 7.25
N LEU A 44 -3.72 -4.03 6.53
CA LEU A 44 -5.05 -3.91 7.11
C LEU A 44 -5.35 -4.99 8.17
N PRO A 45 -5.12 -6.30 7.93
CA PRO A 45 -5.32 -7.33 8.96
C PRO A 45 -4.45 -7.09 10.19
N LEU A 46 -3.20 -6.64 10.01
CA LEU A 46 -2.29 -6.36 11.12
C LEU A 46 -2.78 -5.20 11.98
N LEU A 47 -3.32 -4.14 11.35
CA LEU A 47 -3.92 -3.02 12.04
C LEU A 47 -5.22 -3.44 12.75
N ALA A 48 -6.06 -4.23 12.09
CA ALA A 48 -7.28 -4.77 12.68
C ALA A 48 -6.96 -5.61 13.93
N ASN A 49 -5.98 -6.50 13.87
CA ASN A 49 -5.58 -7.32 15.02
C ASN A 49 -5.01 -6.50 16.17
N LYS A 50 -4.21 -5.46 15.86
CA LYS A 50 -3.74 -4.50 16.88
C LYS A 50 -4.91 -3.78 17.55
N LEU A 51 -5.89 -3.33 16.78
CA LEU A 51 -7.09 -2.67 17.32
C LEU A 51 -7.91 -3.64 18.18
N LYS A 52 -8.17 -4.87 17.71
CA LYS A 52 -8.86 -5.91 18.49
C LYS A 52 -8.16 -6.15 19.83
N THR A 53 -6.84 -6.30 19.80
CA THR A 53 -6.01 -6.48 21.01
C THR A 53 -6.16 -5.30 21.97
N SER A 54 -6.06 -4.06 21.47
CA SER A 54 -6.23 -2.85 22.27
C SER A 54 -7.63 -2.74 22.90
N PHE A 55 -8.65 -3.31 22.26
CA PHE A 55 -10.02 -3.35 22.76
C PHE A 55 -10.36 -4.63 23.56
N GLY A 56 -9.39 -5.53 23.77
CA GLY A 56 -9.63 -6.80 24.47
C GLY A 56 -10.54 -7.78 23.71
N ILE A 57 -10.76 -7.56 22.42
CA ILE A 57 -11.54 -8.44 21.55
C ILE A 57 -10.66 -9.65 21.21
N ARG A 58 -11.12 -10.84 21.58
CA ARG A 58 -10.49 -12.11 21.18
C ARG A 58 -11.00 -12.49 19.80
N ASP A 59 -10.15 -13.08 18.98
CA ASP A 59 -10.59 -13.70 17.74
C ASP A 59 -11.44 -14.92 18.10
N ASP A 60 -12.75 -14.86 17.85
CA ASP A 60 -13.63 -16.02 17.92
C ASP A 60 -13.33 -16.93 16.73
N ASN A 61 -12.21 -17.65 16.79
CA ASN A 61 -11.96 -18.77 15.89
C ASN A 61 -12.67 -20.01 16.44
N SER A 62 -13.99 -19.90 16.60
CA SER A 62 -14.90 -21.03 16.77
C SER A 62 -15.66 -21.19 15.47
N SER A 63 -15.08 -21.94 14.52
CA SER A 63 -15.75 -22.96 13.68
C SER A 63 -14.92 -23.28 12.44
N LEU A 64 -14.55 -24.56 12.35
CA LEU A 64 -14.17 -25.40 11.20
C LEU A 64 -13.19 -24.85 10.15
#